data_AF-A0A193SVE0-F1
#
_entry.id   AF-A0A193SVE0-F1
#
_cell.length_a   1.000
_cell.length_b   1.000
_cell.length_c   1.000
_cell.angle_alpha   90.00
_cell.angle_beta   90.00
_cell.angle_gamma   90.00
#
_symmetry.space_group_name_H-M   'P 1'
#
loop_
_entity.id
_entity.type
_entity.pdbx_description
1 polymer ?
#
loop_
_entity_poly.entity_id
_entity_poly.type
_entity_poly.pdbx_seq_one_letter_code
_entity_poly.pdbx_strand_id
1 'polypeptide(L)'
;MRPGPRLLMIAGGLAVLGFVGHAVYEALPGDMGNDHINVVCEEVVSGRFNGDGTIDDSKKKTRKCSSDLRTLSAHYVVLDDDVYWMNQVRYKEKPCITGAGDASGAISNFSFSCLLSKQGQINSIETRELNLVAHYSPSFKPLEGSLQGGIDWQTDQLAYYAKDDISVYYGGRKIKGADPHLFSVVFPLGDDKKWRSLSVSMSGNEMFVGGLSIGDIDL
;
A
#
# COMPACT_ATOMS: atom_id res chain seq x y z
N MET A 1 43.80 -42.16 -6.36
CA MET A 1 42.53 -41.79 -5.69
C MET A 1 42.35 -40.28 -5.83
N ARG A 2 41.42 -39.85 -6.69
CA ARG A 2 41.11 -38.43 -6.96
C ARG A 2 39.77 -38.10 -6.30
N PRO A 3 39.62 -36.96 -5.60
CA PRO A 3 38.33 -36.59 -5.02
C PRO A 3 37.41 -36.01 -6.10
N GLY A 4 36.15 -36.47 -6.10
CA GLY A 4 35.13 -36.06 -7.07
C GLY A 4 34.58 -34.64 -6.83
N PRO A 5 33.90 -34.05 -7.84
CA PRO A 5 33.39 -32.70 -7.76
C PRO A 5 32.14 -32.65 -6.87
N ARG A 6 32.12 -31.70 -5.92
CA ARG A 6 30.94 -31.35 -5.14
C ARG A 6 29.98 -30.52 -6.01
N LEU A 7 28.78 -31.04 -6.21
CA LEU A 7 27.65 -30.30 -6.78
C LEU A 7 27.33 -29.11 -5.86
N LEU A 8 27.51 -27.88 -6.35
CA LEU A 8 27.02 -26.68 -5.70
C LEU A 8 25.58 -26.45 -6.20
N MET A 9 24.59 -26.85 -5.40
CA MET A 9 23.20 -26.46 -5.61
C MET A 9 23.06 -24.97 -5.31
N ILE A 10 23.09 -24.13 -6.34
CA ILE A 10 22.64 -22.74 -6.23
C ILE A 10 21.11 -22.78 -6.33
N ALA A 11 20.45 -22.81 -5.18
CA ALA A 11 19.01 -22.62 -5.10
C ALA A 11 18.69 -21.17 -5.47
N GLY A 12 18.31 -20.96 -6.73
CA GLY A 12 17.72 -19.72 -7.22
C GLY A 12 16.33 -19.54 -6.60
N GLY A 13 16.22 -18.64 -5.64
CA GLY A 13 14.95 -18.12 -5.15
C GLY A 13 14.56 -16.89 -5.96
N LEU A 14 13.76 -17.08 -7.01
CA LEU A 14 13.06 -16.02 -7.71
C LEU A 14 12.03 -15.41 -6.74
N ALA A 15 12.33 -14.26 -6.13
CA ALA A 15 11.35 -13.52 -5.34
C ALA A 15 10.40 -12.79 -6.30
N VAL A 16 9.27 -13.42 -6.62
CA VAL A 16 8.15 -12.79 -7.30
C VAL A 16 7.58 -11.74 -6.34
N LEU A 17 7.85 -10.46 -6.58
CA LEU A 17 7.18 -9.35 -5.92
C LEU A 17 5.75 -9.25 -6.46
N GLY A 18 4.87 -10.07 -5.91
CA GLY A 18 3.43 -9.90 -6.00
C GLY A 18 2.90 -9.51 -4.63
N PHE A 19 2.74 -8.21 -4.36
CA PHE A 19 1.95 -7.76 -3.21
C PHE A 19 0.59 -7.30 -3.71
N VAL A 20 -0.37 -8.18 -3.45
CA VAL A 20 -1.80 -8.03 -3.62
C VAL A 20 -2.30 -6.89 -2.72
N GLY A 21 -3.22 -6.10 -3.27
CA GLY A 21 -3.88 -4.98 -2.61
C GLY A 21 -4.55 -5.33 -1.28
N HIS A 22 -4.38 -4.38 -0.35
CA HIS A 22 -5.14 -4.05 0.86
C HIS A 22 -6.01 -5.15 1.48
N ALA A 23 -5.56 -5.64 2.63
CA ALA A 23 -6.44 -6.19 3.64
C ALA A 23 -6.72 -5.12 4.70
N VAL A 24 -7.92 -4.54 4.67
CA VAL A 24 -8.48 -3.82 5.81
C VAL A 24 -8.97 -4.88 6.80
N TYR A 25 -8.15 -5.20 7.81
CA TYR A 25 -8.58 -6.01 8.94
C TYR A 25 -9.13 -5.08 10.03
N GLU A 26 -10.42 -4.79 9.98
CA GLU A 26 -11.14 -4.26 11.13
C GLU A 26 -11.36 -5.39 12.15
N ALA A 27 -10.55 -5.40 13.22
CA ALA A 27 -10.89 -6.15 14.43
C ALA A 27 -11.68 -5.23 15.38
N LEU A 28 -13.01 -5.39 15.39
CA LEU A 28 -13.91 -4.79 16.38
C LEU A 28 -14.03 -5.67 17.64
N PRO A 29 -14.43 -5.10 18.78
CA PRO A 29 -13.78 -5.33 20.07
C PRO A 29 -14.42 -6.42 20.93
N GLY A 30 -13.56 -7.17 21.64
CA GLY A 30 -13.95 -7.84 22.87
C GLY A 30 -13.96 -6.86 24.05
N ASP A 31 -14.97 -7.02 24.90
CA ASP A 31 -15.31 -6.33 26.15
C ASP A 31 -14.10 -5.68 26.90
N MET A 32 -14.11 -4.34 27.03
CA MET A 32 -13.01 -3.55 27.58
C MET A 32 -13.39 -2.89 28.91
N GLY A 33 -13.04 -3.54 30.02
CA GLY A 33 -13.01 -2.90 31.33
C GLY A 33 -11.68 -2.16 31.52
N ASN A 34 -11.73 -0.84 31.70
CA ASN A 34 -10.64 0.03 32.22
C ASN A 34 -9.20 -0.26 31.70
N ASP A 35 -9.05 -0.68 30.45
CA ASP A 35 -7.74 -0.99 29.87
C ASP A 35 -6.98 0.30 29.49
N HIS A 36 -5.70 0.36 29.83
CA HIS A 36 -4.83 1.48 29.44
C HIS A 36 -4.51 1.39 27.94
N ILE A 37 -5.08 2.28 27.12
CA ILE A 37 -4.78 2.33 25.68
C ILE A 37 -3.56 3.20 25.44
N ASN A 38 -2.51 2.62 24.86
CA ASN A 38 -1.34 3.35 24.36
C ASN A 38 -1.41 3.45 22.84
N VAL A 39 -1.33 4.66 22.28
CA VAL A 39 -1.39 4.88 20.83
C VAL A 39 0.02 4.99 20.28
N VAL A 40 0.38 4.08 19.39
CA VAL A 40 1.67 4.07 18.69
C VAL A 40 1.40 4.33 17.22
N CYS A 41 2.09 5.31 16.65
CA CYS A 41 1.97 5.62 15.24
C CYS A 41 3.35 5.71 14.59
N GLU A 42 3.59 4.83 13.62
CA GLU A 42 4.82 4.75 12.84
C GLU A 42 4.52 5.05 11.38
N GLU A 43 5.32 5.93 10.78
CA GLU A 43 5.16 6.35 9.40
C GLU A 43 6.49 6.21 8.66
N VAL A 44 6.46 5.49 7.55
CA VAL A 44 7.59 5.33 6.64
C VAL A 44 7.30 6.13 5.39
N VAL A 45 8.11 7.16 5.14
CA VAL A 45 8.04 7.97 3.92
C VAL A 45 9.10 7.50 2.95
N SER A 46 8.69 7.17 1.74
CA SER A 46 9.54 6.68 0.66
C SER A 46 9.44 7.59 -0.55
N GLY A 47 10.57 7.79 -1.24
CA GLY A 47 10.63 8.60 -2.45
C GLY A 47 11.22 9.99 -2.23
N ARG A 48 11.97 10.47 -3.22
CA ARG A 48 12.49 11.84 -3.29
C ARG A 48 12.56 12.29 -4.75
N PHE A 49 12.17 13.53 -5.04
CA PHE A 49 12.42 14.12 -6.36
C PHE A 49 13.91 14.34 -6.60
N ASN A 50 14.37 13.88 -7.76
CA ASN A 50 15.66 14.23 -8.35
C ASN A 50 15.55 15.59 -9.05
N GLY A 51 16.70 16.18 -9.40
CA GLY A 51 16.73 17.48 -10.09
C GLY A 51 16.07 17.50 -11.47
N ASP A 52 15.84 16.33 -12.07
CA ASP A 52 15.13 16.15 -13.34
C ASP A 52 13.63 15.86 -13.17
N GLY A 53 13.10 15.88 -11.94
CA GLY A 53 11.71 15.59 -11.62
C GLY A 53 11.37 14.09 -11.54
N THR A 54 12.34 13.19 -11.75
CA THR A 54 12.14 11.76 -11.49
C THR A 54 12.13 11.47 -9.99
N ILE A 55 11.54 10.33 -9.59
CA ILE A 55 11.46 9.93 -8.18
C ILE A 55 12.47 8.81 -7.90
N ASP A 56 13.32 9.01 -6.90
CA ASP A 56 14.18 7.98 -6.31
C ASP A 56 13.45 7.30 -5.14
N ASP A 57 12.95 6.08 -5.36
CA ASP A 57 12.20 5.26 -4.39
C ASP A 57 13.11 4.48 -3.41
N SER A 58 14.44 4.55 -3.58
CA SER A 58 15.39 3.89 -2.67
C SER A 58 15.50 4.57 -1.31
N LYS A 59 15.08 5.84 -1.22
CA LYS A 59 15.14 6.64 0.01
C LYS A 59 13.92 6.39 0.85
N LYS A 60 14.15 5.92 2.09
CA LYS A 60 13.11 5.72 3.09
C LYS A 60 13.48 6.42 4.38
N LYS A 61 12.49 7.03 5.04
CA LYS A 61 12.63 7.66 6.34
C LYS A 61 11.48 7.24 7.24
N THR A 62 11.83 6.60 8.35
CA THR A 62 10.87 6.31 9.43
C THR A 62 10.74 7.52 10.34
N ARG A 63 9.50 7.86 10.71
CA ARG A 63 9.17 8.94 11.64
C ARG A 63 7.87 8.64 12.39
N LYS A 64 7.54 9.49 13.37
CA LYS A 64 6.18 9.54 13.93
C LYS A 64 5.21 10.02 12.85
N CYS A 65 3.97 9.55 12.91
CA CYS A 65 2.95 9.93 11.95
C CYS A 65 2.73 11.43 11.87
N SER A 66 2.53 11.88 10.64
CA SER A 66 2.22 13.28 10.34
C SER A 66 0.81 13.63 10.83
N SER A 67 0.66 14.83 11.38
CA SER A 67 -0.64 15.36 11.85
C SER A 67 -1.45 16.00 10.73
N ASP A 68 -0.79 16.51 9.68
CA ASP A 68 -1.39 17.42 8.70
C ASP A 68 -1.70 16.72 7.38
N LEU A 69 -1.99 15.42 7.46
CA LEU A 69 -2.24 14.56 6.30
C LEU A 69 -3.66 14.79 5.78
N ARG A 70 -3.80 15.21 4.52
CA ARG A 70 -5.09 15.46 3.87
C ARG A 70 -5.45 14.33 2.93
N THR A 71 -6.53 13.61 3.21
CA THR A 71 -7.02 12.54 2.34
C THR A 71 -7.60 13.11 1.04
N LEU A 72 -7.18 12.56 -0.10
CA LEU A 72 -7.82 12.78 -1.41
C LEU A 72 -8.72 11.62 -1.79
N SER A 73 -8.30 10.38 -1.49
CA SER A 73 -9.03 9.14 -1.76
C SER A 73 -8.54 8.02 -0.83
N ALA A 74 -9.01 6.78 -1.01
CA ALA A 74 -8.63 5.62 -0.21
C ALA A 74 -7.10 5.39 -0.15
N HIS A 75 -6.38 5.73 -1.22
CA HIS A 75 -4.94 5.51 -1.32
C HIS A 75 -4.13 6.79 -1.57
N TYR A 76 -4.74 7.89 -2.01
CA TYR A 76 -4.00 9.13 -2.26
C TYR A 76 -4.20 10.14 -1.14
N VAL A 77 -3.10 10.66 -0.63
CA VAL A 77 -3.08 11.67 0.43
C VAL A 77 -2.11 12.78 0.06
N VAL A 78 -2.37 13.97 0.56
CA VAL A 78 -1.45 15.11 0.47
C VAL A 78 -0.81 15.30 1.82
N LEU A 79 0.50 15.46 1.81
CA LEU A 79 1.26 15.91 2.96
C LEU A 79 2.21 17.00 2.51
N ASP A 80 2.19 18.11 3.24
CA ASP A 80 2.85 19.35 2.84
C ASP A 80 2.35 19.76 1.44
N ASP A 81 3.21 19.75 0.43
CA ASP A 81 2.89 20.10 -0.96
C ASP A 81 3.00 18.92 -1.93
N ASP A 82 3.08 17.69 -1.41
CA ASP A 82 3.30 16.49 -2.20
C ASP A 82 2.16 15.48 -2.05
N VAL A 83 1.91 14.76 -3.13
CA VAL A 83 0.96 13.65 -3.18
C VAL A 83 1.70 12.35 -2.90
N TYR A 84 1.13 11.55 -2.00
CA TYR A 84 1.62 10.24 -1.62
C TYR A 84 0.56 9.17 -1.87
N TRP A 85 1.04 8.01 -2.30
CA TRP A 85 0.31 6.75 -2.23
C TRP A 85 0.50 6.14 -0.85
N MET A 86 -0.59 6.00 -0.11
CA MET A 86 -0.62 5.55 1.27
C MET A 86 -1.14 4.11 1.40
N ASN A 87 -0.33 3.25 2.01
CA ASN A 87 -0.82 2.02 2.64
C ASN A 87 -0.92 2.26 4.14
N GLN A 88 -2.05 1.89 4.75
CA GLN A 88 -2.27 2.08 6.17
C GLN A 88 -2.78 0.80 6.79
N VAL A 89 -2.19 0.42 7.92
CA VAL A 89 -2.62 -0.72 8.72
C VAL A 89 -2.89 -0.23 10.14
N ARG A 90 -4.01 -0.67 10.70
CA ARG A 90 -4.38 -0.42 12.10
C ARG A 90 -4.66 -1.73 12.78
N TYR A 91 -4.03 -1.96 13.93
CA TYR A 91 -4.26 -3.16 14.72
C TYR A 91 -4.08 -2.88 16.21
N LYS A 92 -4.62 -3.78 17.02
CA LYS A 92 -4.45 -3.73 18.48
C LYS A 92 -3.64 -4.94 18.91
N GLU A 93 -2.67 -4.71 19.79
CA GLU A 93 -1.88 -5.78 20.39
C GLU A 93 -1.78 -5.58 21.91
N LYS A 94 -1.59 -6.69 22.63
CA LYS A 94 -1.28 -6.67 24.05
C LYS A 94 0.23 -6.86 24.19
N PRO A 95 0.97 -5.89 24.74
CA PRO A 95 2.42 -5.99 24.88
C PRO A 95 2.85 -7.11 25.85
N CYS A 96 1.97 -7.54 26.77
CA CYS A 96 2.18 -8.65 27.69
C CYS A 96 1.10 -9.72 27.50
N ILE A 97 1.47 -11.01 27.59
CA ILE A 97 0.50 -12.12 27.53
C ILE A 97 0.00 -12.43 28.94
N THR A 98 -1.31 -12.29 29.15
CA THR A 98 -1.99 -12.72 30.38
C THR A 98 -2.60 -14.11 30.17
N GLY A 99 -1.80 -15.16 30.31
CA GLY A 99 -2.27 -16.55 30.19
C GLY A 99 -1.12 -17.56 30.18
N ALA A 100 -0.99 -18.35 31.24
CA ALA A 100 0.02 -19.39 31.37
C ALA A 100 -0.47 -20.70 30.73
N GLY A 101 0.28 -21.26 29.78
CA GLY A 101 0.01 -22.59 29.24
C GLY A 101 1.08 -23.14 28.30
N ASP A 102 1.81 -22.28 27.60
CA ASP A 102 2.83 -22.68 26.63
C ASP A 102 4.12 -21.84 26.76
N ALA A 103 5.25 -22.44 26.36
CA ALA A 103 6.59 -21.82 26.49
C ALA A 103 6.70 -20.47 25.76
N SER A 104 5.84 -20.23 24.76
CA SER A 104 5.67 -18.97 24.03
C SER A 104 5.22 -17.82 24.94
N GLY A 105 4.31 -18.09 25.89
CA GLY A 105 3.81 -17.10 26.85
C GLY A 105 4.90 -16.58 27.80
N ALA A 106 5.83 -17.45 28.19
CA ALA A 106 6.94 -17.08 29.08
C ALA A 106 7.95 -16.14 28.40
N ILE A 107 8.25 -16.33 27.10
CA ILE A 107 9.23 -15.51 26.36
C ILE A 107 8.70 -14.10 26.09
N SER A 108 7.40 -13.96 25.80
CA SER A 108 6.75 -12.66 25.54
C SER A 108 6.82 -11.68 26.72
N ASN A 109 6.75 -12.20 27.95
CA ASN A 109 6.78 -11.41 29.19
C ASN A 109 8.18 -10.85 29.52
N PHE A 110 9.23 -11.35 28.87
CA PHE A 110 10.58 -10.80 28.96
C PHE A 110 10.90 -9.79 27.84
N SER A 111 9.96 -9.52 26.93
CA SER A 111 10.16 -8.48 25.93
C SER A 111 10.27 -7.09 26.59
N PHE A 112 11.13 -6.24 26.05
CA PHE A 112 11.29 -4.86 26.53
C PHE A 112 9.97 -4.08 26.49
N SER A 113 9.14 -4.34 25.46
CA SER A 113 7.79 -3.79 25.34
C SER A 113 6.88 -4.19 26.50
N CYS A 114 6.94 -5.44 26.97
CA CYS A 114 6.16 -5.87 28.13
C CYS A 114 6.69 -5.26 29.44
N LEU A 115 8.00 -5.28 29.66
CA LEU A 115 8.63 -4.75 30.89
C LEU A 115 8.30 -3.28 31.17
N LEU A 116 8.06 -2.48 30.13
CA LEU A 116 7.72 -1.06 30.24
C LEU A 116 6.21 -0.76 30.19
N SER A 117 5.37 -1.77 29.95
CA SER A 117 3.93 -1.57 29.79
C SER A 117 3.18 -1.61 31.11
N LYS A 118 2.07 -0.88 31.19
CA LYS A 118 1.14 -0.95 32.33
C LYS A 118 0.39 -2.29 32.31
N GLN A 119 -0.03 -2.74 33.49
CA GLN A 119 -0.90 -3.91 33.60
C GLN A 119 -2.21 -3.67 32.84
N GLY A 120 -2.62 -4.64 32.02
CA GLY A 120 -3.83 -4.51 31.17
C GLY A 120 -3.68 -3.55 29.99
N GLN A 121 -2.46 -3.08 29.67
CA GLN A 121 -2.27 -2.17 28.54
C GLN A 121 -2.62 -2.84 27.21
N ILE A 122 -3.27 -2.08 26.33
CA ILE A 122 -3.50 -2.43 24.93
C ILE A 122 -2.81 -1.35 24.08
N ASN A 123 -1.93 -1.76 23.18
CA ASN A 123 -1.35 -0.87 22.19
C ASN A 123 -2.30 -0.80 20.99
N SER A 124 -2.75 0.40 20.63
CA SER A 124 -3.40 0.69 19.35
C SER A 124 -2.33 1.19 18.40
N ILE A 125 -1.98 0.36 17.42
CA ILE A 125 -0.88 0.63 16.49
C ILE A 125 -1.46 1.06 15.15
N GLU A 126 -0.92 2.16 14.62
CA GLU A 126 -1.14 2.62 13.26
C GLU A 126 0.20 2.70 12.53
N THR A 127 0.29 1.98 11.42
CA THR A 127 1.46 2.02 10.52
C THR A 127 1.04 2.61 9.19
N ARG A 128 1.76 3.63 8.72
CA ARG A 128 1.55 4.27 7.41
C ARG A 128 2.80 4.13 6.56
N GLU A 129 2.64 3.69 5.32
CA GLU A 129 3.66 3.77 4.30
C GLU A 129 3.25 4.79 3.24
N LEU A 130 3.98 5.89 3.15
CA LEU A 130 3.76 6.98 2.20
C LEU A 130 4.79 6.87 1.07
N ASN A 131 4.35 6.62 -0.16
CA ASN A 131 5.21 6.57 -1.33
C ASN A 131 4.96 7.82 -2.18
N LEU A 132 6.00 8.64 -2.38
CA LEU A 132 5.91 9.89 -3.14
C LEU A 132 5.47 9.63 -4.59
N VAL A 133 4.50 10.42 -5.07
CA VAL A 133 3.89 10.24 -6.40
C VAL A 133 4.13 11.45 -7.29
N ALA A 134 3.80 12.64 -6.81
CA ALA A 134 3.81 13.88 -7.58
C ALA A 134 3.79 15.10 -6.65
N HIS A 135 4.20 16.25 -7.14
CA HIS A 135 3.85 17.52 -6.50
C HIS A 135 2.34 17.73 -6.57
N TYR A 136 1.74 18.23 -5.50
CA TYR A 136 0.31 18.51 -5.47
C TYR A 136 -0.04 19.62 -6.45
N SER A 137 -1.13 19.39 -7.20
CA SER A 137 -1.75 20.40 -8.03
C SER A 137 -3.27 20.34 -7.86
N PRO A 138 -4.00 21.45 -8.09
CA PRO A 138 -5.46 21.43 -8.11
C PRO A 138 -6.06 20.52 -9.20
N SER A 139 -5.29 20.16 -10.24
CA SER A 139 -5.73 19.23 -11.27
C SER A 139 -5.53 17.76 -10.90
N PHE A 140 -4.79 17.45 -9.84
CA PHE A 140 -4.63 16.08 -9.35
C PHE A 140 -5.96 15.53 -8.83
N LYS A 141 -6.46 14.49 -9.50
CA LYS A 141 -7.76 13.86 -9.27
C LYS A 141 -7.60 12.34 -9.21
N PRO A 142 -7.82 11.73 -8.03
CA PRO A 142 -8.08 10.31 -7.92
C PRO A 142 -9.30 9.92 -8.78
N LEU A 143 -9.29 8.71 -9.33
CA LEU A 143 -10.41 8.19 -10.13
C LEU A 143 -11.43 7.40 -9.28
N GLU A 144 -11.20 7.28 -7.97
CA GLU A 144 -12.19 6.71 -7.05
C GLU A 144 -13.52 7.45 -7.16
N GLY A 145 -14.61 6.70 -7.32
CA GLY A 145 -15.95 7.26 -7.49
C GLY A 145 -16.24 7.88 -8.87
N SER A 146 -15.34 7.76 -9.85
CA SER A 146 -15.60 8.25 -11.21
C SER A 146 -16.64 7.42 -11.98
N LEU A 147 -16.91 6.19 -11.53
CA LEU A 147 -17.88 5.29 -12.13
C LEU A 147 -19.20 5.31 -11.34
N GLN A 148 -20.27 5.77 -11.98
CA GLN A 148 -21.61 5.71 -11.40
C GLN A 148 -22.16 4.28 -11.48
N GLY A 149 -22.67 3.76 -10.36
CA GLY A 149 -23.23 2.40 -10.31
C GLY A 149 -22.19 1.28 -10.41
N GLY A 150 -20.91 1.61 -10.26
CA GLY A 150 -19.84 0.61 -10.18
C GLY A 150 -20.04 -0.32 -8.98
N ILE A 151 -19.80 -1.60 -9.19
CA ILE A 151 -19.77 -2.59 -8.11
C ILE A 151 -18.49 -2.46 -7.29
N ASP A 152 -18.51 -2.93 -6.03
CA ASP A 152 -17.44 -2.71 -5.04
C ASP A 152 -16.03 -2.90 -5.61
N TRP A 153 -15.77 -4.01 -6.33
CA TRP A 153 -14.43 -4.30 -6.82
C TRP A 153 -13.97 -3.38 -7.97
N GLN A 154 -14.91 -2.83 -8.76
CA GLN A 154 -14.59 -1.84 -9.81
C GLN A 154 -14.21 -0.50 -9.16
N THR A 155 -14.94 -0.12 -8.11
CA THR A 155 -14.62 1.05 -7.28
C THR A 155 -13.26 0.90 -6.61
N ASP A 156 -12.98 -0.27 -6.04
CA ASP A 156 -11.67 -0.60 -5.46
C ASP A 156 -10.55 -0.47 -6.50
N GLN A 157 -10.76 -0.97 -7.73
CA GLN A 157 -9.76 -0.81 -8.80
C GLN A 157 -9.56 0.65 -9.20
N LEU A 158 -10.63 1.44 -9.31
CA LEU A 158 -10.56 2.86 -9.64
C LEU A 158 -9.77 3.65 -8.59
N ALA A 159 -9.84 3.25 -7.31
CA ALA A 159 -9.07 3.86 -6.24
C ALA A 159 -7.55 3.76 -6.43
N TYR A 160 -7.06 2.82 -7.27
CA TYR A 160 -5.64 2.71 -7.60
C TYR A 160 -5.16 3.79 -8.56
N TYR A 161 -6.09 4.41 -9.30
CA TYR A 161 -5.77 5.37 -10.34
C TYR A 161 -5.94 6.81 -9.86
N ALA A 162 -5.07 7.68 -10.35
CA ALA A 162 -5.23 9.11 -10.30
C ALA A 162 -4.67 9.73 -11.58
N LYS A 163 -5.05 10.97 -11.87
CA LYS A 163 -4.45 11.75 -12.96
C LYS A 163 -4.42 13.23 -12.64
N ASP A 164 -3.49 13.93 -13.26
CA ASP A 164 -3.48 15.39 -13.35
C ASP A 164 -3.49 15.80 -14.84
N ASP A 165 -3.21 17.06 -15.16
CA ASP A 165 -3.20 17.55 -16.55
C ASP A 165 -2.03 17.00 -17.38
N ILE A 166 -1.04 16.37 -16.75
CA ILE A 166 0.25 16.00 -17.37
C ILE A 166 0.47 14.48 -17.34
N SER A 167 -0.02 13.79 -16.32
CA SER A 167 0.33 12.41 -16.01
C SER A 167 -0.85 11.60 -15.45
N VAL A 168 -0.79 10.30 -15.69
CA VAL A 168 -1.66 9.30 -15.08
C VAL A 168 -0.83 8.43 -14.14
N TYR A 169 -1.42 8.03 -13.03
CA TYR A 169 -0.78 7.25 -11.98
C TYR A 169 -1.59 5.99 -11.69
N TYR A 170 -0.89 4.90 -11.39
CA TYR A 170 -1.45 3.63 -10.92
C TYR A 170 -0.62 3.12 -9.75
N GLY A 171 -1.26 2.85 -8.60
CA GLY A 171 -0.59 2.34 -7.41
C GLY A 171 0.57 3.23 -6.94
N GLY A 172 0.43 4.55 -7.07
CA GLY A 172 1.46 5.52 -6.71
C GLY A 172 2.61 5.67 -7.71
N ARG A 173 2.51 5.09 -8.91
CA ARG A 173 3.55 5.21 -9.95
C ARG A 173 2.98 5.84 -11.21
N LYS A 174 3.74 6.75 -11.81
CA LYS A 174 3.39 7.33 -13.13
C LYS A 174 3.35 6.25 -14.21
N ILE A 175 2.24 6.16 -14.93
CA ILE A 175 2.10 5.32 -16.13
C ILE A 175 2.85 6.02 -17.26
N LYS A 176 3.90 5.37 -17.78
CA LYS A 176 4.68 5.91 -18.90
C LYS A 176 3.88 5.79 -20.19
N GLY A 177 3.85 6.85 -21.00
CA GLY A 177 3.16 6.86 -22.30
C GLY A 177 1.67 7.23 -22.26
N ALA A 178 1.02 7.14 -21.09
CA ALA A 178 -0.38 7.48 -20.97
C ALA A 178 -0.63 9.01 -21.09
N ASP A 179 -1.62 9.37 -21.90
CA ASP A 179 -2.17 10.71 -22.06
C ASP A 179 -3.39 10.87 -21.11
N PRO A 180 -3.32 11.77 -20.11
CA PRO A 180 -4.42 12.00 -19.17
C PRO A 180 -5.75 12.38 -19.80
N HIS A 181 -5.73 13.01 -20.98
CA HIS A 181 -6.92 13.45 -21.70
C HIS A 181 -7.63 12.31 -22.43
N LEU A 182 -6.90 11.25 -22.77
CA LEU A 182 -7.42 10.05 -23.45
C LEU A 182 -7.53 8.84 -22.51
N PHE A 183 -7.17 9.01 -21.24
CA PHE A 183 -7.09 7.91 -20.28
C PHE A 183 -8.46 7.49 -19.75
N SER A 184 -8.70 6.18 -19.73
CA SER A 184 -9.88 5.54 -19.13
C SER A 184 -9.53 4.20 -18.48
N VAL A 185 -10.20 3.87 -17.38
CA VAL A 185 -10.17 2.53 -16.77
C VAL A 185 -11.33 1.74 -17.36
N VAL A 186 -11.06 0.51 -17.81
CA VAL A 186 -12.05 -0.31 -18.52
C VAL A 186 -12.21 -1.68 -17.85
N PHE A 187 -13.40 -2.25 -17.97
CA PHE A 187 -13.77 -3.54 -17.37
C PHE A 187 -14.20 -4.52 -18.48
N PRO A 188 -13.27 -4.97 -19.35
CA PRO A 188 -13.60 -5.70 -20.58
C PRO A 188 -14.19 -7.09 -20.33
N LEU A 189 -14.02 -7.63 -19.12
CA LEU A 189 -14.42 -8.99 -18.75
C LEU A 189 -15.74 -9.05 -17.95
N GLY A 190 -16.48 -7.93 -17.89
CA GLY A 190 -17.75 -7.79 -17.20
C GLY A 190 -17.61 -7.62 -15.68
N ASP A 191 -18.66 -7.99 -14.96
CA ASP A 191 -18.87 -7.64 -13.55
C ASP A 191 -18.45 -8.74 -12.55
N ASP A 192 -17.88 -9.84 -13.05
CA ASP A 192 -17.46 -10.97 -12.22
C ASP A 192 -16.26 -10.59 -11.33
N LYS A 193 -16.43 -10.73 -10.01
CA LYS A 193 -15.43 -10.41 -8.99
C LYS A 193 -14.09 -11.13 -9.18
N LYS A 194 -14.04 -12.25 -9.92
CA LYS A 194 -12.77 -12.92 -10.24
C LYS A 194 -11.80 -12.02 -11.01
N TRP A 195 -12.30 -11.01 -11.72
CA TRP A 195 -11.49 -10.06 -12.48
C TRP A 195 -10.91 -8.91 -11.67
N ARG A 196 -11.21 -8.84 -10.36
CA ARG A 196 -10.72 -7.79 -9.47
C ARG A 196 -9.19 -7.60 -9.47
N SER A 197 -8.43 -8.64 -9.79
CA SER A 197 -6.97 -8.58 -9.84
C SER A 197 -6.42 -8.10 -11.19
N LEU A 198 -7.26 -8.02 -12.22
CA LEU A 198 -6.87 -7.59 -13.55
C LEU A 198 -7.31 -6.14 -13.76
N SER A 199 -6.40 -5.21 -13.49
CA SER A 199 -6.64 -3.78 -13.72
C SER A 199 -6.28 -3.43 -15.16
N VAL A 200 -7.29 -3.12 -15.97
CA VAL A 200 -7.11 -2.75 -17.38
C VAL A 200 -7.46 -1.27 -17.56
N SER A 201 -6.64 -0.57 -18.32
CA SER A 201 -6.88 0.81 -18.70
C SER A 201 -6.44 1.06 -20.13
N MET A 202 -6.96 2.13 -20.73
CA MET A 202 -6.68 2.57 -22.08
C MET A 202 -6.22 4.01 -22.07
N SER A 203 -5.27 4.35 -22.94
CA SER A 203 -4.93 5.74 -23.30
C SER A 203 -5.01 5.86 -24.82
N GLY A 204 -6.13 6.36 -25.33
CA GLY A 204 -6.42 6.29 -26.77
C GLY A 204 -6.50 4.83 -27.23
N ASN A 205 -5.60 4.41 -28.12
CA ASN A 205 -5.53 3.03 -28.63
C ASN A 205 -4.57 2.12 -27.85
N GLU A 206 -3.81 2.68 -26.90
CA GLU A 206 -2.83 1.91 -26.13
C GLU A 206 -3.48 1.28 -24.90
N MET A 207 -3.26 -0.02 -24.69
CA MET A 207 -3.76 -0.77 -23.54
C MET A 207 -2.68 -0.89 -22.46
N PHE A 208 -3.12 -0.78 -21.20
CA PHE A 208 -2.29 -0.95 -20.02
C PHE A 208 -2.90 -1.98 -19.09
N VAL A 209 -2.06 -2.89 -18.59
CA VAL A 209 -2.43 -3.84 -17.54
C VAL A 209 -1.57 -3.55 -16.31
N GLY A 210 -2.23 -3.18 -15.20
CA GLY A 210 -1.53 -2.79 -13.98
C GLY A 210 -0.58 -1.60 -14.18
N GLY A 211 -0.93 -0.65 -15.06
CA GLY A 211 -0.11 0.51 -15.38
C GLY A 211 1.09 0.25 -16.29
N LEU A 212 1.24 -0.97 -16.83
CA LEU A 212 2.25 -1.30 -17.82
C LEU A 212 1.62 -1.39 -19.21
N SER A 213 2.19 -0.67 -20.18
CA SER A 213 1.81 -0.80 -21.58
C SER A 213 2.13 -2.22 -22.07
N ILE A 214 1.19 -2.82 -22.79
CA ILE A 214 1.34 -4.14 -23.39
C ILE A 214 1.60 -4.07 -24.91
N GLY A 215 1.79 -2.86 -25.44
CA GLY A 215 2.03 -2.60 -26.87
C GLY A 215 0.79 -2.82 -27.74
N ASP A 216 1.00 -2.81 -29.06
CA ASP A 216 -0.03 -3.15 -30.03
C ASP A 216 -0.36 -4.65 -29.89
N ILE A 217 -1.52 -4.96 -29.33
CA ILE A 217 -2.09 -6.30 -29.40
C ILE A 217 -3.06 -6.32 -30.57
N ASP A 218 -2.67 -6.97 -31.67
CA ASP A 218 -3.62 -7.45 -32.67
C ASP A 218 -4.46 -8.54 -32.00
N LEU A 219 -5.69 -8.19 -31.59
CA LEU A 219 -6.68 -9.10 -31.01
C LEU A 219 -7.52 -9.77 -32.11
#